data_AF-A0A518GDB2-F1
#
_entry.id   AF-A0A518GDB2-F1
#
_cell.length_a   1.000
_cell.length_b   1.000
_cell.length_c   1.000
_cell.angle_alpha   90.00
_cell.angle_beta   90.00
_cell.angle_gamma   90.00
#
_symmetry.space_group_name_H-M   'P 1'
#
loop_
_entity.id
_entity.type
_entity.pdbx_description
1 polymer ?
#
loop_
_entity_poly.entity_id
_entity_poly.type
_entity_poly.pdbx_seq_one_letter_code
_entity_poly.pdbx_strand_id
1 'polypeptide(L)' 'MPKALCLIGLVLSILVFLIFSFDLISGLSGQLGLAPFRYASPMMDIIFMISAGGLAYVAWTTFREQR' A
#
# COMPACT_ATOMS: atom_id res chain seq x y z
N MET A 1 -10.33 22.42 3.96
CA MET A 1 -10.11 21.69 2.69
C MET A 1 -8.85 20.81 2.65
N PRO A 2 -7.67 21.16 3.21
CA PRO A 2 -6.48 20.28 3.13
C PRO A 2 -6.60 18.95 3.89
N LYS A 3 -7.42 18.91 4.96
CA LYS A 3 -7.66 17.70 5.77
C LYS A 3 -8.26 16.53 4.98
N ALA A 4 -9.21 16.82 4.08
CA ALA A 4 -9.89 15.79 3.29
C ALA A 4 -8.93 15.14 2.28
N LEU A 5 -8.11 15.95 1.58
CA LEU A 5 -7.13 15.43 0.63
C LEU A 5 -6.06 14.57 1.32
N CYS A 6 -5.61 14.98 2.51
CA CYS A 6 -4.64 14.20 3.30
C CYS A 6 -5.22 12.84 3.72
N LEU A 7 -6.48 12.81 4.16
CA LEU A 7 -7.15 11.57 4.57
C LEU A 7 -7.39 10.64 3.38
N ILE A 8 -7.77 11.17 2.21
CA ILE A 8 -7.90 10.37 0.98
C ILE A 8 -6.54 9.77 0.59
N GLY A 9 -5.46 10.56 0.62
CA GLY A 9 -4.12 10.07 0.32
C GLY A 9 -3.67 8.96 1.28
N LEU A 10 -3.98 9.12 2.57
CA LEU A 10 -3.71 8.09 3.58
C LEU A 10 -4.47 6.78 3.25
N VAL A 11 -5.78 6.87 3.00
CA VAL A 11 -6.60 5.69 2.65
C VAL A 11 -6.07 5.00 1.40
N LEU A 12 -5.76 5.75 0.34
CA LEU A 12 -5.21 5.18 -0.89
C LEU A 12 -3.87 4.48 -0.66
N SER A 13 -2.96 5.09 0.11
CA SER A 13 -1.67 4.48 0.42
C SER A 13 -1.82 3.16 1.19
N ILE A 14 -2.75 3.09 2.14
CA ILE A 14 -3.05 1.86 2.89
C ILE A 14 -3.64 0.79 1.97
N LEU A 15 -4.58 1.15 1.09
CA LEU A 15 -5.16 0.20 0.13
C LEU A 15 -4.10 -0.38 -0.81
N VAL A 16 -3.21 0.46 -1.34
CA VAL A 16 -2.09 0.02 -2.18
C VAL A 16 -1.18 -0.93 -1.41
N PHE A 17 -0.80 -0.57 -0.18
CA PHE A 17 0.02 -1.43 0.68
C PHE A 17 -0.61 -2.81 0.88
N LEU A 18 -1.91 -2.86 1.16
CA LEU A 18 -2.64 -4.11 1.36
C LEU A 18 -2.69 -4.98 0.10
N ILE A 19 -2.94 -4.39 -1.08
CA ILE A 19 -3.02 -5.14 -2.34
C ILE A 19 -1.67 -5.80 -2.67
N PHE A 20 -0.58 -5.04 -2.58
CA PHE A 20 0.76 -5.57 -2.89
C PHE A 20 1.27 -6.55 -1.83
N SER A 21 0.93 -6.33 -0.55
CA SER A 21 1.21 -7.33 0.50
C SER A 21 0.45 -8.63 0.25
N PHE A 22 -0.82 -8.52 -0.16
CA PHE A 22 -1.65 -9.68 -0.47
C PHE A 22 -1.16 -10.42 -1.72
N ASP A 23 -0.69 -9.73 -2.76
CA ASP A 23 -0.07 -10.37 -3.93
C ASP A 23 1.20 -11.14 -3.56
N LEU A 24 2.08 -10.52 -2.77
CA LEU A 24 3.32 -11.13 -2.32
C LEU A 24 3.05 -12.40 -1.47
N ILE A 25 2.11 -12.32 -0.51
CA ILE A 25 1.74 -13.47 0.34
C ILE A 25 1.06 -14.58 -0.48
N SER A 26 0.14 -14.22 -1.38
CA SER A 26 -0.57 -15.19 -2.23
C SER A 26 0.36 -15.87 -3.22
N GLY A 27 1.34 -15.14 -3.76
CA GLY A 27 2.37 -15.71 -4.61
C GLY A 27 3.37 -16.60 -3.86
N LEU A 28 3.81 -16.19 -2.67
CA LEU A 28 4.69 -17.01 -1.83
C LEU A 28 4.03 -18.30 -1.33
N SER A 29 2.71 -18.29 -1.10
CA SER A 29 1.93 -19.48 -0.73
C SER A 29 1.57 -20.38 -1.93
N GLY A 30 1.97 -20.02 -3.15
CA GLY A 30 1.69 -20.78 -4.37
C GLY A 30 0.26 -20.63 -4.90
N GLN A 31 -0.56 -19.78 -4.30
CA GLN A 31 -1.96 -19.54 -4.69
C GLN A 31 -2.06 -18.44 -5.76
N LEU A 32 -1.47 -18.69 -6.93
CA LEU A 32 -1.42 -17.75 -8.07
C LEU A 32 -2.80 -17.38 -8.64
N GLY A 33 -3.85 -18.15 -8.34
CA GLY A 33 -5.22 -17.85 -8.74
C GLY A 33 -5.92 -16.80 -7.88
N LEU A 34 -5.40 -16.53 -6.68
CA LEU A 34 -5.92 -15.52 -5.75
C LEU A 34 -5.08 -14.24 -5.74
N ALA A 35 -3.82 -14.33 -6.19
CA ALA A 35 -2.89 -13.22 -6.34
C ALA A 35 -3.37 -12.23 -7.43
N PRO A 36 -3.68 -10.96 -7.11
CA PRO A 36 -4.18 -9.96 -8.06
C PRO A 36 -3.29 -9.75 -9.28
N PHE A 37 -1.97 -9.79 -9.08
CA PHE A 37 -0.93 -9.64 -10.09
C PHE A 37 -0.19 -10.95 -10.39
N ARG A 38 -0.69 -12.08 -9.85
CA ARG A 38 -0.18 -13.43 -10.11
C ARG A 38 1.32 -13.57 -9.80
N TYR A 39 1.83 -12.80 -8.84
CA TYR A 39 3.24 -12.82 -8.48
C TYR A 39 4.17 -12.57 -9.67
N ALA A 40 3.77 -11.69 -10.59
CA ALA A 40 4.51 -11.43 -11.83
C ALA A 40 5.93 -10.92 -11.57
N SER A 41 6.13 -10.13 -10.51
CA SER A 41 7.45 -9.68 -10.08
C SER A 41 7.47 -9.42 -8.56
N PRO A 42 8.15 -10.26 -7.75
CA PRO A 42 8.25 -10.02 -6.31
C PRO A 42 8.98 -8.73 -5.96
N MET A 43 9.86 -8.27 -6.85
CA MET A 43 10.57 -7.00 -6.68
C MET A 43 9.62 -5.80 -6.79
N MET A 44 8.59 -5.89 -7.64
CA MET A 44 7.54 -4.87 -7.74
C MET A 44 6.77 -4.77 -6.42
N ASP A 45 6.32 -5.91 -5.89
CA ASP A 45 5.51 -5.94 -4.67
C ASP A 45 6.26 -5.34 -3.48
N ILE A 46 7.54 -5.68 -3.32
CA ILE A 46 8.39 -5.16 -2.25
C ILE A 46 8.57 -3.64 -2.36
N ILE A 47 8.86 -3.12 -3.57
CA ILE A 47 9.06 -1.68 -3.79
C ILE A 47 7.77 -0.91 -3.53
N PHE A 48 6.63 -1.41 -4.01
CA PHE A 48 5.33 -0.79 -3.78
C PHE A 48 4.91 -0.85 -2.31
N MET A 49 5.20 -1.94 -1.60
CA MET A 49 4.96 -2.02 -0.16
C MET A 49 5.79 -0.98 0.61
N ILE A 50 7.09 -0.86 0.32
CA ILE A 50 7.95 0.12 1.01
C ILE A 50 7.51 1.56 0.73
N SER A 51 7.25 1.88 -0.54
CA SER A 51 6.82 3.23 -0.94
C SER A 51 5.43 3.59 -0.41
N ALA A 52 4.47 2.66 -0.45
CA ALA A 52 3.14 2.86 0.12
C ALA A 52 3.18 3.02 1.65
N GLY A 53 4.02 2.25 2.34
CA GLY A 53 4.26 2.42 3.78
C GLY A 53 4.86 3.78 4.12
N GLY A 54 5.84 4.25 3.35
CA GLY A 54 6.40 5.59 3.48
C GLY A 54 5.37 6.70 3.26
N LEU A 55 4.56 6.58 2.21
CA LEU A 55 3.45 7.50 1.92
C LEU A 55 2.43 7.54 3.06
N ALA A 56 2.04 6.38 3.59
CA ALA A 56 1.11 6.29 4.72
C ALA A 56 1.68 6.97 5.97
N TYR A 57 2.98 6.78 6.24
CA TYR A 57 3.67 7.45 7.36
C TYR A 57 3.64 8.97 7.22
N VAL A 58 4.05 9.50 6.06
CA VAL A 58 4.07 10.96 5.81
C VAL A 58 2.65 11.54 5.84
N ALA A 59 1.69 10.87 5.22
CA ALA A 59 0.30 11.31 5.25
C ALA A 59 -0.26 11.32 6.69
N TRP A 60 0.09 10.32 7.50
CA TRP A 60 -0.31 10.26 8.90
C TRP A 60 0.31 11.37 9.75
N THR A 61 1.60 11.67 9.57
CA THR A 61 2.26 12.76 10.30
C THR A 61 1.64 14.10 9.93
N THR A 62 1.44 14.36 8.64
CA THR A 62 0.79 15.59 8.17
C THR A 62 -0.67 15.70 8.64
N PHE A 63 -1.41 14.59 8.69
CA PHE A 63 -2.77 14.59 9.24
C PHE A 63 -2.81 14.98 10.71
N ARG A 64 -1.84 14.50 11.50
CA ARG A 64 -1.72 14.86 12.93
C ARG A 64 -1.32 16.31 13.14
N GLU A 65 -0.47 16.87 12.28
CA GLU A 65 -0.10 18.29 12.32
C GLU A 65 -1.26 19.23 11.97
N GLN A 66 -2.18 18.78 11.11
CA GLN A 66 -3.37 19.54 10.78
C GLN A 66 -4.43 19.50 11.88
N ARG A 67 -4.28 18.66 12.93
CA ARG A 67 -5.26 18.50 14.00
C ARG A 67 -5.39 19.76 14.83
#